data_AF-A0A8T6ZW52-F1
#
_entry.id   AF-A0A8T6ZW52-F1
#
_cell.length_a   1.000
_cell.length_b   1.000
_cell.length_c   1.000
_cell.angle_alpha   90.00
_cell.angle_beta   90.00
_cell.angle_gamma   90.00
#
_symmetry.space_group_name_H-M   'P 1'
#
loop_
_entity.id
_entity.type
_entity.pdbx_description
1 polymer ?
#
loop_
_entity_poly.entity_id
_entity_poly.type
_entity_poly.pdbx_seq_one_letter_code
_entity_poly.pdbx_strand_id
1 'polypeptide(L)'
;MNDSAANRDPAELEKFTALAQTWWDPNGPLKTLHEINPLRLGYVADRVPLHGRRALDIGCGGGLLTEALARAGADVVGIDLASAGLAAARTHAEKESLEIDYFEEDAETHAARAPGAYDVVTCME
;
A
#
# COMPACT_ATOMS: atom_id res chain seq x y z
N MET A 1 23.70 18.31 11.54
CA MET A 1 22.86 18.19 10.33
C MET A 1 23.15 16.80 9.80
N ASN A 2 22.25 15.85 10.05
CA ASN A 2 22.44 14.48 9.59
C ASN A 2 22.08 14.48 8.12
N ASP A 3 23.07 14.30 7.24
CA ASP A 3 22.82 13.90 5.86
C ASP A 3 22.17 12.53 5.95
N SER A 4 20.83 12.48 5.86
CA SER A 4 20.13 11.21 5.81
C SER A 4 20.48 10.58 4.48
N ALA A 5 21.33 9.55 4.49
CA ALA A 5 21.27 8.55 3.45
C ALA A 5 19.79 8.16 3.29
N ALA A 6 19.24 8.27 2.07
CA ALA A 6 17.84 7.97 1.81
C ALA A 6 17.51 6.57 2.38
N ASN A 7 16.47 6.46 3.22
CA ASN A 7 16.07 5.22 3.87
C ASN A 7 15.38 4.27 2.86
N ARG A 8 16.14 3.80 1.88
CA ARG A 8 15.67 2.95 0.79
C ARG A 8 16.80 2.08 0.26
N ASP A 9 16.46 0.89 -0.21
CA ASP A 9 17.37 0.02 -0.95
C ASP A 9 17.02 0.04 -2.44
N PRO A 10 17.90 0.58 -3.32
CA PRO A 10 17.69 0.57 -4.76
C PRO A 10 17.46 -0.82 -5.36
N ALA A 11 18.08 -1.87 -4.81
CA ALA A 11 17.95 -3.23 -5.33
C ALA A 11 16.54 -3.80 -5.08
N GLU A 12 15.96 -3.52 -3.91
CA GLU A 12 14.57 -3.92 -3.64
C GLU A 12 13.58 -3.13 -4.51
N LEU A 13 13.82 -1.83 -4.76
CA LEU A 13 12.99 -1.04 -5.67
C LEU A 13 12.99 -1.60 -7.10
N GLU A 14 14.16 -1.98 -7.62
CA GLU A 14 14.28 -2.59 -8.94
C GLU A 14 13.53 -3.93 -9.02
N LYS A 15 13.70 -4.77 -8.00
CA LYS A 15 13.00 -6.06 -7.89
C LYS A 15 11.48 -5.92 -7.94
N PHE A 16 10.89 -5.02 -7.14
CA PHE A 16 9.44 -4.82 -7.14
C PHE A 16 8.94 -4.12 -8.41
N THR A 17 9.75 -3.24 -9.00
CA THR A 17 9.47 -2.62 -10.30
C THR A 17 9.32 -3.68 -11.39
N ALA A 18 10.18 -4.70 -11.39
CA ALA A 18 10.11 -5.81 -12.35
C ALA A 18 8.85 -6.69 -12.20
N LEU A 19 8.25 -6.72 -11.01
CA LEU A 19 7.05 -7.51 -10.70
C LEU A 19 5.72 -6.78 -10.96
N ALA A 20 5.76 -5.47 -11.18
CA ALA A 20 4.59 -4.59 -11.30
C ALA A 20 3.52 -5.08 -12.29
N GLN A 21 3.92 -5.58 -13.45
CA GLN A 21 2.96 -6.05 -14.48
C GLN A 21 2.19 -7.31 -14.08
N THR A 22 2.77 -8.11 -13.18
CA THR A 22 2.19 -9.37 -12.70
C THR A 22 1.57 -9.24 -11.31
N TRP A 23 1.47 -8.02 -10.76
CA TRP A 23 1.09 -7.81 -9.37
C TRP A 23 -0.30 -8.38 -9.04
N TRP A 24 -1.23 -8.23 -9.97
CA TRP A 24 -2.61 -8.69 -9.84
C TRP A 24 -2.88 -10.07 -10.47
N ASP A 25 -1.84 -10.83 -10.85
CA ASP A 25 -2.01 -12.24 -11.23
C ASP A 25 -2.02 -13.11 -9.96
N PRO A 26 -3.18 -13.71 -9.59
CA PRO A 26 -3.28 -14.54 -8.39
C PRO A 26 -2.45 -15.83 -8.47
N ASN A 27 -2.00 -16.23 -9.67
CA ASN A 27 -1.12 -17.37 -9.88
C ASN A 27 0.33 -16.97 -10.19
N GLY A 28 0.63 -15.66 -10.16
CA GLY A 28 1.93 -15.10 -10.49
C GLY A 28 2.95 -15.18 -9.35
N PRO A 29 4.09 -14.47 -9.48
CA PRO A 29 5.17 -14.48 -8.49
C PRO A 29 4.74 -14.00 -7.09
N LEU A 30 3.70 -13.17 -7.01
CA LEU A 30 3.16 -12.62 -5.76
C LEU A 30 1.95 -13.41 -5.22
N LYS A 31 1.69 -14.64 -5.73
CA LYS A 31 0.58 -15.50 -5.29
C LYS A 31 0.43 -15.60 -3.77
N THR A 32 1.53 -15.69 -3.03
CA THR A 32 1.48 -15.78 -1.56
C THR A 32 0.93 -14.51 -0.90
N LEU A 33 1.14 -13.33 -1.50
CA LEU A 33 0.54 -12.08 -1.02
C LEU A 33 -0.98 -12.09 -1.25
N HIS A 34 -1.44 -12.60 -2.39
CA HIS A 34 -2.88 -12.78 -2.65
C HIS A 34 -3.52 -13.73 -1.63
N GLU A 35 -2.89 -14.89 -1.38
CA GLU A 35 -3.41 -15.90 -0.47
C GLU A 35 -3.45 -15.43 1.00
N ILE A 36 -2.48 -14.64 1.44
CA ILE A 36 -2.43 -14.14 2.82
C ILE A 36 -3.29 -12.89 3.03
N ASN A 37 -3.65 -12.13 1.99
CA ASN A 37 -4.33 -10.84 2.11
C ASN A 37 -5.64 -10.90 2.91
N PRO A 38 -6.54 -11.90 2.73
CA PRO A 38 -7.74 -12.02 3.55
C PRO A 38 -7.44 -12.17 5.05
N LEU A 39 -6.35 -12.85 5.42
CA LEU A 39 -5.94 -13.00 6.81
C LEU A 39 -5.36 -11.70 7.38
N ARG A 40 -4.58 -10.95 6.59
CA ARG A 40 -4.07 -9.62 6.99
C ARG A 40 -5.21 -8.64 7.21
N LEU A 41 -6.14 -8.56 6.26
CA LEU A 41 -7.33 -7.73 6.39
C LEU A 41 -8.14 -8.11 7.64
N GLY A 42 -8.39 -9.41 7.86
CA GLY A 42 -9.10 -9.90 9.04
C GLY A 42 -8.39 -9.50 10.34
N TYR A 43 -7.07 -9.68 10.40
CA TYR A 43 -6.27 -9.29 11.57
C TYR A 43 -6.41 -7.80 11.92
N VAL A 44 -6.43 -6.92 10.91
CA VAL A 44 -6.65 -5.48 11.10
C VAL A 44 -8.10 -5.21 11.53
N ALA A 45 -9.08 -5.75 10.81
CA ALA A 45 -10.51 -5.52 11.06
C ALA A 45 -10.96 -6.02 12.45
N ASP A 46 -10.34 -7.07 12.99
CA ASP A 46 -10.59 -7.58 14.34
C ASP A 46 -10.14 -6.60 15.45
N ARG A 47 -9.25 -5.66 15.15
CA ARG A 47 -8.67 -4.70 16.11
C ARG A 47 -9.26 -3.31 15.98
N VAL A 48 -9.68 -2.93 14.78
CA VAL A 48 -10.23 -1.61 14.50
C VAL A 48 -11.35 -1.70 13.47
N PRO A 49 -12.54 -1.12 13.72
CA PRO A 49 -13.59 -1.06 12.72
C PRO A 49 -13.12 -0.17 11.57
N LEU A 50 -13.08 -0.69 10.35
CA LEU A 50 -12.52 0.01 9.19
C LEU A 50 -13.46 1.04 8.56
N HIS A 51 -14.77 0.82 8.63
CA HIS A 51 -15.75 1.70 8.00
C HIS A 51 -15.66 3.14 8.52
N GLY A 52 -15.45 4.09 7.61
CA GLY A 52 -15.32 5.52 7.92
C GLY A 52 -14.02 5.91 8.61
N ARG A 53 -13.03 5.00 8.70
CA ARG A 53 -11.70 5.30 9.23
C ARG A 53 -10.75 5.75 8.15
N ARG A 54 -9.84 6.65 8.53
CA ARG A 54 -8.75 7.04 7.66
C ARG A 54 -7.56 6.12 7.85
N ALA A 55 -7.17 5.42 6.78
CA ALA A 55 -6.11 4.41 6.80
C ALA A 55 -4.94 4.82 5.91
N LEU A 56 -3.72 4.53 6.38
CA LEU A 56 -2.49 4.64 5.60
C LEU A 56 -1.89 3.25 5.40
N ASP A 57 -1.56 2.89 4.16
CA ASP A 57 -0.83 1.68 3.82
C ASP A 57 0.58 2.04 3.33
N ILE A 58 1.60 1.75 4.14
CA ILE A 58 3.01 2.05 3.89
C ILE A 58 3.66 0.88 3.16
N GLY A 59 4.29 1.16 2.02
CA GLY A 59 4.83 0.12 1.15
C GLY A 59 3.69 -0.60 0.42
N CYS A 60 2.71 0.15 -0.07
CA CYS A 60 1.47 -0.42 -0.62
C CYS A 60 1.67 -1.21 -1.92
N GLY A 61 2.80 -1.01 -2.61
CA GLY A 61 3.12 -1.62 -3.88
C GLY A 61 2.00 -1.49 -4.90
N GLY A 62 1.52 -2.64 -5.40
CA GLY A 62 0.40 -2.75 -6.34
C GLY A 62 -0.99 -2.72 -5.71
N GLY A 63 -1.12 -2.47 -4.41
CA GLY A 63 -2.39 -2.09 -3.77
C GLY A 63 -3.26 -3.22 -3.23
N LEU A 64 -2.70 -4.43 -3.01
CA LEU A 64 -3.50 -5.59 -2.58
C LEU A 64 -4.22 -5.35 -1.24
N LEU A 65 -3.48 -4.94 -0.21
CA LEU A 65 -4.08 -4.63 1.09
C LEU A 65 -4.82 -3.29 1.05
N THR A 66 -4.28 -2.30 0.34
CA THR A 66 -4.87 -0.97 0.17
C THR A 66 -6.30 -1.05 -0.37
N GLU A 67 -6.53 -1.79 -1.46
CA GLU A 67 -7.86 -1.98 -2.02
C GLU A 67 -8.77 -2.80 -1.10
N ALA A 68 -8.22 -3.77 -0.37
CA ALA A 68 -8.98 -4.56 0.59
C ALA A 68 -9.49 -3.69 1.76
N LEU A 69 -8.67 -2.75 2.25
CA LEU A 69 -9.06 -1.75 3.25
C LEU A 69 -10.15 -0.83 2.70
N ALA A 70 -10.02 -0.35 1.46
CA ALA A 70 -11.00 0.53 0.84
C ALA A 70 -12.36 -0.18 0.66
N ARG A 71 -12.37 -1.44 0.22
CA ARG A 71 -13.58 -2.27 0.13
C ARG A 71 -14.24 -2.54 1.49
N ALA A 72 -13.46 -2.56 2.56
CA ALA A 72 -13.96 -2.64 3.93
C ALA A 72 -14.55 -1.30 4.43
N GLY A 73 -14.50 -0.25 3.61
CA GLY A 73 -15.12 1.05 3.86
C GLY A 73 -14.21 2.09 4.51
N ALA A 74 -12.89 1.86 4.54
CA ALA A 74 -11.93 2.86 4.97
C ALA A 74 -11.71 3.93 3.87
N ASP A 75 -11.36 5.14 4.29
CA ASP A 75 -10.77 6.19 3.44
C ASP A 75 -9.25 5.96 3.41
N VAL A 76 -8.73 5.47 2.28
CA VAL A 76 -7.38 4.88 2.25
C VAL A 76 -6.41 5.73 1.44
N VAL A 77 -5.24 5.94 2.03
CA VAL A 77 -4.05 6.46 1.36
C VAL A 77 -3.01 5.35 1.27
N GLY A 78 -2.49 5.08 0.07
CA GLY A 78 -1.36 4.17 -0.15
C GLY A 78 -0.09 4.93 -0.49
N ILE A 79 1.03 4.59 0.13
CA ILE A 79 2.34 5.16 -0.23
C ILE A 79 3.35 4.07 -0.58
N ASP A 80 4.16 4.33 -1.60
CA ASP A 80 5.28 3.47 -1.98
C ASP A 80 6.36 4.31 -2.66
N LEU A 81 7.56 3.74 -2.80
CA LEU A 81 8.66 4.35 -3.54
C LEU A 81 8.77 3.82 -4.98
N ALA A 82 8.15 2.68 -5.30
CA ALA A 82 8.20 2.05 -6.60
C ALA A 82 7.06 2.56 -7.50
N SER A 83 7.38 3.54 -8.36
CA SER A 83 6.44 4.16 -9.32
C SER A 83 5.67 3.15 -10.18
N ALA A 84 6.32 2.06 -10.60
CA ALA A 84 5.68 1.02 -11.40
C ALA A 84 4.63 0.22 -10.60
N GLY A 85 4.89 -0.07 -9.32
CA GLY A 85 3.92 -0.71 -8.44
C GLY A 85 2.69 0.19 -8.24
N LEU A 86 2.92 1.47 -7.94
CA LEU A 86 1.85 2.46 -7.80
C LEU A 86 1.02 2.62 -9.08
N ALA A 87 1.66 2.57 -10.26
CA ALA A 87 0.94 2.60 -11.54
C ALA A 87 0.01 1.39 -11.69
N ALA A 88 0.47 0.20 -11.30
CA ALA A 88 -0.37 -1.01 -11.28
C ALA A 88 -1.53 -0.88 -10.28
N ALA A 89 -1.28 -0.33 -9.09
CA ALA A 89 -2.29 -0.08 -8.05
C ALA A 89 -3.38 0.88 -8.54
N ARG A 90 -3.00 2.05 -9.08
CA ARG A 90 -3.94 3.03 -9.62
C ARG A 90 -4.78 2.44 -10.75
N THR A 91 -4.14 1.74 -11.70
CA THR A 91 -4.84 1.13 -12.83
C THR A 91 -5.86 0.09 -12.37
N HIS A 92 -5.54 -0.68 -11.33
CA HIS A 92 -6.46 -1.69 -10.81
C HIS A 92 -7.60 -1.05 -10.01
N ALA A 93 -7.30 -0.11 -9.11
CA ALA A 93 -8.29 0.64 -8.35
C ALA A 93 -9.31 1.36 -9.27
N GLU A 94 -8.84 1.98 -10.36
CA GLU A 94 -9.70 2.61 -11.37
C GLU A 94 -10.66 1.61 -12.03
N LYS A 95 -10.16 0.43 -12.44
CA LYS A 95 -11.00 -0.64 -13.02
C LYS A 95 -12.06 -1.12 -12.04
N GLU A 96 -11.69 -1.16 -10.77
CA GLU A 96 -12.54 -1.61 -9.67
C GLU A 96 -13.43 -0.51 -9.09
N SER A 97 -13.36 0.71 -9.63
CA SER A 97 -14.10 1.89 -9.16
C SER A 97 -13.88 2.17 -7.67
N LEU A 98 -12.63 2.05 -7.22
CA LEU A 98 -12.20 2.37 -5.86
C LEU A 98 -11.57 3.76 -5.81
N GLU A 99 -12.04 4.58 -4.89
CA GLU A 99 -11.46 5.90 -4.59
C GLU A 99 -10.33 5.71 -3.56
N ILE A 100 -9.08 5.76 -4.02
CA ILE A 100 -7.87 5.58 -3.20
C ILE A 100 -6.82 6.59 -3.64
N ASP A 101 -6.27 7.32 -2.67
CA ASP A 101 -5.16 8.24 -2.91
C ASP A 101 -3.82 7.50 -2.81
N TYR A 102 -3.12 7.37 -3.94
CA TYR A 102 -1.76 6.84 -3.95
C TYR A 102 -0.72 7.98 -3.99
N PHE A 103 0.42 7.86 -3.31
CA PHE A 103 1.54 8.80 -3.39
C PHE A 103 2.88 8.07 -3.56
N GLU A 104 3.76 8.64 -4.39
CA GLU A 104 5.15 8.19 -4.51
C GLU A 104 6.02 8.98 -3.53
N GLU A 105 6.17 8.47 -2.31
CA GLU A 105 6.96 9.10 -1.25
C GLU A 105 7.34 8.10 -0.15
N ASP A 106 8.39 8.41 0.62
CA ASP A 106 8.77 7.62 1.79
C ASP A 106 7.90 7.94 3.02
N ALA A 107 7.97 7.04 4.01
CA ALA A 107 7.20 7.14 5.24
C ALA A 107 7.57 8.39 6.06
N GLU A 108 8.84 8.78 6.08
CA GLU A 108 9.35 9.95 6.80
C GLU A 108 8.80 11.26 6.23
N THR A 109 8.81 11.39 4.90
CA THR A 109 8.23 12.52 4.18
C THR A 109 6.73 12.58 4.41
N HIS A 110 6.04 11.45 4.32
CA HIS A 110 4.60 11.37 4.56
C HIS A 110 4.24 11.76 6.00
N ALA A 111 4.98 11.25 6.99
CA ALA A 111 4.77 11.54 8.40
C ALA A 111 4.98 13.03 8.73
N ALA A 112 5.95 13.68 8.08
CA ALA A 112 6.15 15.12 8.21
C ALA A 112 5.00 15.95 7.60
N ARG A 113 4.40 15.44 6.51
CA ARG A 113 3.28 16.09 5.80
C ARG A 113 1.93 15.93 6.51
N ALA A 114 1.68 14.78 7.13
CA ALA A 114 0.39 14.41 7.70
C ALA A 114 0.48 13.81 9.13
N PRO A 115 1.07 14.53 10.11
CA PRO A 115 1.25 14.00 11.46
C PRO A 115 -0.10 13.78 12.16
N GLY A 116 -0.32 12.57 12.69
CA GLY A 116 -1.52 12.21 13.43
C GLY A 116 -2.81 12.18 12.59
N ALA A 117 -2.69 12.05 11.27
CA ALA A 117 -3.82 12.17 10.34
C ALA A 117 -4.62 10.87 10.11
N TYR A 118 -4.17 9.73 10.65
CA TYR A 118 -4.69 8.40 10.36
C TYR A 118 -5.17 7.69 11.63
N ASP A 119 -6.31 7.00 11.54
CA ASP A 119 -6.81 6.10 12.56
C ASP A 119 -6.08 4.74 12.53
N VAL A 120 -5.64 4.33 11.34
CA VAL A 120 -5.00 3.03 11.07
C VAL A 120 -3.78 3.23 10.19
N VAL A 121 -2.67 2.59 10.54
CA VAL A 121 -1.47 2.52 9.69
C VAL A 121 -1.08 1.05 9.53
N THR A 122 -1.01 0.58 8.28
CA THR A 122 -0.50 -0.74 7.91
C THR A 122 0.88 -0.61 7.26
N CYS A 123 1.75 -1.61 7.50
CA CYS A 123 3.11 -1.70 6.97
C CYS A 123 3.45 -3.20 6.91
N MET A 124 3.15 -3.85 5.79
CA MET A 124 2.98 -5.32 5.73
C MET A 124 3.83 -6.01 4.66
N GLU A 125 4.52 -5.24 3.82
CA GLU A 125 5.36 -5.69 2.71
C GLU A 125 6.78 -5.12 2.81
#